data_AF-A0A2S0L2N2-F1
#
_entry.id   AF-A0A2S0L2N2-F1
#
_cell.length_a   1.000
_cell.length_b   1.000
_cell.length_c   1.000
_cell.angle_alpha   90.00
_cell.angle_beta   90.00
_cell.angle_gamma   90.00
#
_symmetry.space_group_name_H-M   'P 1'
#
loop_
_entity.id
_entity.type
_entity.pdbx_description
1 polymer ?
#
loop_
_entity_poly.entity_id
_entity_poly.type
_entity_poly.pdbx_seq_one_letter_code
_entity_poly.pdbx_strand_id
1 'polypeptide(L)'
;MNILKGNVNINAPAEVVQIALKGLLSYKGVDNPQSYSLDRKAIKTLQKTPEGRNLSGLLINIKTLKFDIVSTSGGTSNLSYEAEPRGYKAPLPIFLFVESGLLFLIGIMAQIITEMLPLAIICYIVGALLIAVTFVFAIPTRNRFEKIIQKLLLPRLDRYIDIINEHIER
;
A
#
# COMPACT_ATOMS: atom_id res chain seq x y z
N MET A 1 -16.24 -5.39 -4.87
CA MET A 1 -15.07 -4.52 -4.66
C MET A 1 -14.57 -4.77 -3.24
N ASN A 2 -13.33 -5.19 -3.05
CA ASN A 2 -12.83 -5.54 -1.71
C ASN A 2 -12.26 -4.28 -1.06
N ILE A 3 -13.06 -3.57 -0.25
CA ILE A 3 -12.63 -2.34 0.44
C ILE A 3 -12.07 -2.74 1.79
N LEU A 4 -10.81 -2.39 2.05
CA LEU A 4 -10.15 -2.62 3.32
C LEU A 4 -10.43 -1.42 4.23
N LYS A 5 -11.02 -1.65 5.39
CA LYS A 5 -11.30 -0.63 6.40
C LYS A 5 -10.56 -0.92 7.69
N GLY A 6 -10.12 0.13 8.37
CA GLY A 6 -9.56 0.02 9.71
C GLY A 6 -9.55 1.36 10.42
N ASN A 7 -9.39 1.32 11.74
CA ASN A 7 -9.36 2.49 12.61
C ASN A 7 -8.09 2.46 13.44
N VAL A 8 -7.47 3.61 13.64
CA VAL A 8 -6.30 3.77 14.49
C VAL A 8 -6.53 4.94 15.44
N ASN A 9 -6.39 4.68 16.74
CA ASN A 9 -6.41 5.75 17.74
C ASN A 9 -5.08 6.49 17.73
N ILE A 10 -5.14 7.82 17.69
CA ILE A 10 -4.00 8.73 17.70
C ILE A 10 -4.09 9.58 18.96
N ASN A 11 -2.98 9.61 19.72
CA ASN A 11 -2.87 10.40 20.94
C ASN A 11 -2.57 11.88 20.63
N ALA A 12 -3.38 12.50 19.77
CA ALA A 12 -3.28 13.93 19.45
C ALA A 12 -4.65 14.52 19.08
N PRO A 13 -4.85 15.85 19.28
CA PRO A 13 -6.06 16.54 18.87
C PRO A 13 -6.28 16.43 17.37
N ALA A 14 -7.55 16.37 16.94
CA ALA A 14 -7.90 16.22 15.53
C ALA A 14 -7.29 17.30 14.63
N GLU A 15 -7.14 18.53 15.13
CA GLU A 15 -6.52 19.65 14.40
C GLU A 15 -5.03 19.40 14.11
N VAL A 16 -4.29 18.89 15.10
CA VAL A 16 -2.87 18.53 14.92
C VAL A 16 -2.73 17.39 13.91
N VAL A 17 -3.62 16.39 14.00
CA VAL A 17 -3.64 15.26 13.07
C VAL A 17 -3.99 15.70 11.64
N GLN A 18 -4.91 16.65 11.47
CA GLN A 18 -5.23 17.25 10.17
C GLN A 18 -4.00 17.93 9.55
N ILE A 19 -3.29 18.75 10.32
CA ILE A 19 -2.09 19.44 9.84
C ILE A 19 -0.99 18.42 9.48
N ALA A 20 -0.78 17.42 10.34
CA ALA A 20 0.21 16.36 10.12
C ALA A 20 -0.11 15.54 8.86
N LEU A 21 -1.36 15.11 8.67
CA LEU A 21 -1.80 14.39 7.47
C LEU A 21 -1.70 15.24 6.21
N LYS A 22 -2.03 16.53 6.29
CA LYS A 22 -1.88 17.46 5.15
C LYS A 22 -0.42 17.52 4.70
N GLY A 23 0.52 17.63 5.63
CA GLY A 23 1.96 17.61 5.37
C GLY A 23 2.42 16.29 4.75
N LEU A 24 2.10 15.17 5.42
CA LEU A 24 2.49 13.83 5.00
C LEU A 24 1.95 13.45 3.61
N LEU A 25 0.70 13.81 3.31
CA LEU A 25 0.04 13.52 2.04
C LEU A 25 0.29 14.60 0.98
N SER A 26 1.05 15.65 1.31
CA SER A 26 1.27 16.81 0.44
C SER A 26 -0.05 17.35 -0.17
N TYR A 27 -1.11 17.37 0.64
CA TYR A 27 -2.47 17.65 0.19
C TYR A 27 -2.63 19.13 -0.15
N LYS A 28 -3.05 19.43 -1.39
CA LYS A 28 -3.19 20.79 -1.93
C LYS A 28 -4.63 21.33 -1.93
N GLY A 29 -5.55 20.62 -1.27
CA GLY A 29 -6.96 21.02 -1.22
C GLY A 29 -7.23 22.01 -0.09
N VAL A 30 -8.45 21.92 0.45
CA VAL A 30 -8.93 22.75 1.58
C VAL A 30 -7.95 22.70 2.76
N ASP A 31 -7.88 23.78 3.52
CA ASP A 31 -7.15 23.81 4.78
C ASP A 31 -7.86 22.95 5.83
N ASN A 32 -7.11 22.03 6.46
CA ASN A 32 -7.56 21.17 7.56
C ASN A 32 -8.86 20.36 7.30
N PRO A 33 -8.94 19.57 6.22
CA PRO A 33 -10.13 18.78 5.95
C PRO A 33 -10.24 17.62 6.94
N GLN A 34 -11.46 17.33 7.38
CA GLN A 34 -11.76 16.15 8.21
C GLN A 34 -11.64 14.83 7.43
N SER A 35 -11.62 14.89 6.09
CA SER A 35 -11.53 13.74 5.19
C SER A 35 -10.53 14.00 4.07
N TYR A 36 -9.57 13.10 3.90
CA TYR A 36 -8.62 13.10 2.79
C TYR A 36 -8.95 11.95 1.84
N SER A 37 -9.17 12.24 0.56
CA SER A 37 -9.37 11.21 -0.46
C SER A 37 -8.31 11.33 -1.52
N LEU A 38 -7.56 10.25 -1.73
CA LEU A 38 -6.52 10.13 -2.74
C LEU A 38 -7.00 9.18 -3.82
N ASP A 39 -7.27 9.76 -4.98
CA ASP A 39 -7.53 9.02 -6.21
C ASP A 39 -6.21 8.55 -6.85
N ARG A 40 -6.32 7.81 -7.96
CA ARG A 40 -5.14 7.28 -8.66
C ARG A 40 -4.16 8.38 -9.09
N LYS A 41 -4.64 9.57 -9.45
CA LYS A 41 -3.81 10.69 -9.91
C LYS A 41 -3.08 11.33 -8.73
N ALA A 42 -3.77 11.53 -7.62
CA ALA A 42 -3.20 12.03 -6.36
C ALA A 42 -2.17 11.04 -5.81
N ILE A 43 -2.45 9.74 -5.80
CA ILE A 43 -1.49 8.70 -5.39
C ILE A 43 -0.22 8.75 -6.25
N LYS A 44 -0.35 8.85 -7.59
CA LYS A 44 0.81 8.98 -8.49
C LYS A 44 1.61 10.26 -8.25
N THR A 45 0.93 11.35 -7.92
CA THR A 45 1.58 12.64 -7.60
C THR A 45 2.32 12.52 -6.27
N LEU A 46 1.69 11.93 -5.26
CA LEU A 46 2.29 11.68 -3.96
C LEU A 46 3.54 10.80 -4.09
N GLN A 47 3.49 9.71 -4.86
CA GLN A 47 4.66 8.85 -5.12
C GLN A 47 5.90 9.58 -5.67
N LYS A 48 5.74 10.77 -6.26
CA LYS A 48 6.86 11.59 -6.74
C LYS A 48 7.50 12.44 -5.64
N THR A 49 6.81 12.68 -4.52
CA THR A 49 7.35 13.43 -3.39
C THR A 49 8.28 12.55 -2.54
N PRO A 50 9.20 13.13 -1.75
CA PRO A 50 10.05 12.37 -0.84
C PRO A 50 9.24 11.48 0.13
N GLU A 51 8.13 12.00 0.66
CA GLU A 51 7.23 11.24 1.54
C GLU A 51 6.49 10.12 0.82
N GLY A 52 6.01 10.35 -0.41
CA GLY A 52 5.35 9.27 -1.15
C GLY A 52 6.29 8.19 -1.68
N ARG A 53 7.58 8.49 -1.92
CA ARG A 53 8.59 7.45 -2.20
C ARG A 53 8.77 6.52 -1.01
N ASN A 54 8.75 7.10 0.19
CA ASN A 54 8.82 6.35 1.41
C ASN A 54 7.55 5.54 1.72
N LEU A 55 6.37 6.08 1.36
CA LEU A 55 5.09 5.37 1.44
C LEU A 55 4.82 4.49 0.20
N SER A 56 5.79 4.35 -0.72
CA SER A 56 5.59 3.69 -2.01
C SER A 56 5.08 2.25 -1.87
N GLY A 57 5.57 1.50 -0.87
CA GLY A 57 5.12 0.13 -0.58
C GLY A 57 3.63 0.04 -0.24
N LEU A 58 3.05 1.09 0.35
CA LEU A 58 1.61 1.22 0.56
C LEU A 58 0.93 1.69 -0.73
N LEU A 59 1.41 2.78 -1.31
CA LEU A 59 0.77 3.50 -2.42
C LEU A 59 0.72 2.69 -3.73
N ILE A 60 1.68 1.81 -3.99
CA ILE A 60 1.73 1.01 -5.23
C ILE A 60 0.65 -0.07 -5.29
N ASN A 61 0.20 -0.53 -4.11
CA ASN A 61 -0.73 -1.64 -3.95
C ASN A 61 -2.19 -1.21 -3.87
N ILE A 62 -2.46 0.10 -3.88
CA ILE A 62 -3.80 0.68 -3.76
C ILE A 62 -4.21 1.46 -5.02
N LYS A 63 -5.52 1.51 -5.21
CA LYS A 63 -6.21 2.25 -6.26
C LYS A 63 -6.77 3.57 -5.72
N THR A 64 -7.35 3.52 -4.52
CA THR A 64 -7.82 4.69 -3.77
C THR A 64 -7.48 4.53 -2.29
N LEU A 65 -7.31 5.64 -1.61
CA LEU A 65 -7.12 5.71 -0.17
C LEU A 65 -7.89 6.89 0.39
N LYS A 66 -8.73 6.64 1.39
CA LYS A 66 -9.48 7.64 2.11
C LYS A 66 -9.09 7.60 3.59
N PHE A 67 -8.93 8.75 4.19
CA PHE A 67 -8.73 8.93 5.62
C PHE A 67 -9.83 9.84 6.15
N ASP A 68 -10.52 9.41 7.20
CA ASP A 68 -11.52 10.20 7.91
C ASP A 68 -11.05 10.37 9.36
N ILE A 69 -11.00 11.61 9.84
CA ILE A 69 -10.56 11.95 11.19
C ILE A 69 -11.78 12.23 12.03
N VAL A 70 -11.93 11.51 13.14
CA VAL A 70 -13.01 11.69 14.11
C VAL A 70 -12.40 12.11 15.44
N SER A 71 -12.82 13.25 15.99
CA SER A 71 -12.41 13.66 17.34
C SER A 71 -13.03 12.74 18.39
N THR A 72 -12.23 12.31 19.34
CA THR A 72 -12.68 11.56 20.52
C THR A 72 -12.57 12.44 21.76
N SER A 73 -13.43 12.18 22.75
CA SER A 73 -13.37 12.88 24.03
C SER A 73 -12.02 12.64 24.71
N GLY A 74 -11.41 13.70 25.23
CA GLY A 74 -10.11 13.63 25.94
C GLY A 74 -8.87 13.98 25.13
N GLY A 75 -8.99 14.75 24.04
CA GLY A 75 -7.83 15.27 23.28
C GLY A 75 -7.14 14.25 22.38
N THR A 76 -7.76 13.08 22.18
CA THR A 76 -7.33 12.06 21.21
C THR A 76 -8.19 12.13 19.95
N SER A 77 -7.72 11.53 18.86
CA SER A 77 -8.48 11.45 17.62
C SER A 77 -8.36 10.07 16.99
N ASN A 78 -9.43 9.61 16.37
CA ASN A 78 -9.48 8.34 15.68
C ASN A 78 -9.33 8.56 14.17
N LEU A 79 -8.35 7.91 13.57
CA LEU A 79 -8.11 7.91 12.14
C LEU A 79 -8.72 6.65 11.53
N SER A 80 -9.87 6.82 10.91
CA SER A 80 -10.47 5.80 10.05
C SER A 80 -9.82 5.85 8.68
N TYR A 81 -9.51 4.69 8.10
CA TYR A 81 -9.03 4.60 6.73
C TYR A 81 -9.84 3.59 5.92
N GLU A 82 -10.05 3.93 4.65
CA GLU A 82 -10.60 3.04 3.64
C GLU A 82 -9.65 2.96 2.45
N ALA A 83 -9.22 1.75 2.10
CA ALA A 83 -8.32 1.53 0.98
C ALA A 83 -8.91 0.52 0.00
N GLU A 84 -8.91 0.87 -1.29
CA GLU A 84 -9.21 -0.06 -2.36
C GLU A 84 -7.89 -0.63 -2.91
N PRO A 85 -7.55 -1.90 -2.67
CA PRO A 85 -6.36 -2.50 -3.23
C PRO A 85 -6.48 -2.74 -4.74
N ARG A 86 -5.34 -2.80 -5.44
CA ARG A 86 -5.30 -3.15 -6.87
C ARG A 86 -5.49 -4.64 -7.15
N GLY A 87 -5.29 -5.50 -6.16
CA GLY A 87 -5.38 -6.96 -6.32
C GLY A 87 -4.49 -7.48 -7.45
N TYR A 88 -5.04 -8.30 -8.36
CA TYR A 88 -4.35 -8.81 -9.55
C TYR A 88 -3.87 -7.74 -10.54
N LYS A 89 -4.40 -6.51 -10.46
CA LYS A 89 -3.95 -5.39 -11.29
C LYS A 89 -2.73 -4.66 -10.70
N ALA A 90 -2.19 -5.14 -9.58
CA ALA A 90 -0.94 -4.65 -9.03
C ALA A 90 0.24 -5.09 -9.93
N PRO A 91 1.32 -4.29 -10.02
CA PRO A 91 2.45 -4.61 -10.90
C PRO A 91 3.14 -5.94 -10.58
N LEU A 92 3.25 -6.28 -9.29
CA LEU A 92 3.98 -7.46 -8.83
C LEU A 92 3.30 -8.78 -9.24
N PRO A 93 1.99 -9.00 -8.99
CA PRO A 93 1.29 -10.18 -9.53
C PRO A 93 1.37 -10.32 -11.05
N ILE A 94 1.28 -9.21 -11.79
CA ILE A 94 1.35 -9.24 -13.26
C ILE A 94 2.74 -9.73 -13.71
N PHE A 95 3.80 -9.19 -13.11
CA PHE A 95 5.17 -9.57 -13.44
C PHE A 95 5.42 -11.06 -13.19
N LEU A 96 4.99 -11.57 -12.03
CA LEU A 96 5.13 -12.99 -11.68
C LEU A 96 4.29 -13.91 -12.61
N PHE A 97 3.10 -13.48 -13.04
CA PHE A 97 2.31 -14.21 -14.03
C PHE A 97 3.02 -14.31 -15.38
N VAL A 98 3.62 -13.21 -15.85
CA VAL A 98 4.37 -13.17 -17.12
C VAL A 98 5.62 -14.06 -17.04
N GLU A 99 6.40 -13.97 -15.95
CA GLU A 99 7.55 -14.84 -15.75
C GLU A 99 7.18 -16.32 -15.69
N SER A 100 6.08 -16.64 -15.01
CA SER A 100 5.56 -18.01 -14.97
C SER A 100 5.26 -18.51 -16.38
N GLY A 101 4.54 -17.72 -17.19
CA GLY A 101 4.23 -18.07 -18.58
C GLY A 101 5.48 -18.28 -19.44
N LEU A 102 6.49 -17.42 -19.28
CA LEU A 102 7.78 -17.57 -19.98
C LEU A 102 8.50 -18.85 -19.58
N LEU A 103 8.51 -19.22 -18.30
CA LEU A 103 9.13 -20.47 -17.84
C LEU A 103 8.45 -21.70 -18.41
N PHE A 104 7.12 -21.69 -18.54
CA PHE A 104 6.41 -22.78 -19.22
C PHE A 104 6.81 -22.88 -20.70
N LEU A 105 6.92 -21.76 -21.41
CA LEU A 105 7.37 -21.75 -22.80
C LEU A 105 8.81 -22.24 -22.94
N ILE A 106 9.72 -21.79 -22.07
CA ILE A 106 11.11 -22.25 -22.06
C ILE A 106 11.18 -23.75 -21.77
N GLY A 107 10.38 -24.27 -20.83
CA GLY A 107 10.31 -25.69 -20.54
C GLY A 107 9.85 -26.52 -21.74
N ILE A 108 8.82 -26.06 -22.48
CA ILE A 108 8.36 -26.71 -23.72
C ILE A 108 9.46 -26.68 -24.79
N MET A 109 10.10 -25.53 -25.02
CA MET A 109 11.16 -25.40 -26.02
C MET A 109 12.37 -26.26 -25.69
N ALA A 110 12.78 -26.29 -24.42
CA ALA A 110 13.87 -27.14 -23.94
C ALA A 110 13.54 -28.61 -24.17
N GLN A 111 12.31 -29.05 -23.87
CA GLN A 111 11.87 -30.43 -24.12
C GLN A 111 11.96 -30.82 -25.59
N ILE A 112 11.53 -29.94 -26.49
CA ILE A 112 11.53 -30.19 -27.93
C ILE A 112 12.96 -30.23 -28.50
N ILE A 113 13.85 -29.37 -28.00
CA ILE A 113 15.22 -29.23 -28.53
C ILE A 113 16.17 -30.30 -27.97
N THR A 114 16.10 -30.59 -26.68
CA THR A 114 17.09 -31.43 -26.00
C THR A 114 16.58 -32.82 -25.65
N GLU A 115 15.27 -33.09 -25.83
CA GLU A 115 14.57 -34.30 -25.39
C GLU A 115 14.69 -34.59 -23.86
N MET A 116 15.25 -33.65 -23.09
CA MET A 116 15.49 -33.81 -21.65
C MET A 116 14.26 -33.48 -20.82
N LEU A 117 13.41 -34.49 -20.59
CA LEU A 117 12.26 -34.44 -19.67
C LEU A 117 12.57 -33.78 -18.30
N PRO A 118 13.72 -34.05 -17.64
CA PRO A 118 13.99 -33.49 -16.32
C PRO A 118 14.07 -31.96 -16.31
N LEU A 119 14.61 -31.34 -17.37
CA LEU A 119 14.76 -29.89 -17.45
C LEU A 119 13.40 -29.19 -17.59
N ALA A 120 12.51 -29.76 -18.42
CA ALA A 120 11.16 -29.27 -18.58
C ALA A 120 10.36 -29.35 -17.27
N ILE A 121 10.49 -30.46 -16.53
CA ILE A 121 9.84 -30.65 -15.23
C ILE A 121 10.26 -29.56 -14.23
N ILE A 122 11.56 -29.24 -14.15
CA ILE A 122 12.05 -28.18 -13.26
C ILE A 122 11.41 -26.83 -13.64
N CYS A 123 11.38 -26.47 -14.92
CA CYS A 123 10.74 -25.25 -15.39
C CYS A 123 9.25 -25.19 -15.00
N TYR A 124 8.52 -26.30 -15.12
CA TYR A 124 7.11 -26.37 -14.76
C TYR A 124 6.89 -26.27 -13.25
N ILE A 125 7.72 -26.93 -12.44
CA ILE A 125 7.64 -26.84 -10.97
C ILE A 125 7.89 -25.41 -10.52
N VAL A 126 8.94 -24.76 -11.04
CA VAL A 126 9.26 -23.36 -10.70
C VAL A 126 8.13 -22.43 -11.16
N GLY A 127 7.61 -22.61 -12.38
CA GLY A 127 6.48 -21.83 -12.89
C GLY A 127 5.21 -22.00 -12.04
N ALA A 128 4.87 -23.23 -11.64
CA ALA A 128 3.72 -23.50 -10.76
C ALA A 128 3.90 -22.85 -9.37
N LEU A 129 5.12 -22.87 -8.83
CA LEU A 129 5.43 -22.23 -7.56
C LEU A 129 5.28 -20.71 -7.64
N LEU A 130 5.74 -20.08 -8.73
CA LEU A 130 5.55 -18.64 -8.96
C LEU A 130 4.06 -18.27 -9.09
N ILE A 131 3.24 -19.10 -9.74
CA ILE A 131 1.78 -18.91 -9.79
C ILE A 131 1.18 -18.97 -8.37
N ALA A 132 1.56 -19.97 -7.56
CA ALA A 132 1.08 -20.10 -6.18
C ALA A 132 1.47 -18.87 -5.33
N VAL A 133 2.71 -18.40 -5.45
CA VAL A 133 3.20 -17.17 -4.81
C VAL A 133 2.39 -15.96 -5.29
N THR A 134 2.05 -15.90 -6.57
CA THR A 134 1.24 -14.82 -7.14
C THR A 134 -0.13 -14.71 -6.49
N PHE A 135 -0.82 -15.82 -6.26
CA PHE A 135 -2.11 -15.83 -5.55
C PHE A 135 -2.00 -15.30 -4.12
N VAL A 136 -0.90 -15.61 -3.42
CA VAL A 136 -0.63 -15.12 -2.06
C VAL A 136 -0.42 -13.61 -2.03
N PHE A 137 0.15 -13.01 -3.08
CA PHE A 137 0.37 -11.56 -3.16
C PHE A 137 -0.79 -10.80 -3.80
N ALA A 138 -1.54 -11.42 -4.71
CA ALA A 138 -2.66 -10.82 -5.41
C ALA A 138 -3.91 -10.63 -4.55
N ILE A 139 -4.03 -11.38 -3.44
CA ILE A 139 -5.10 -11.23 -2.46
C ILE A 139 -4.55 -10.46 -1.24
N PRO A 140 -4.68 -9.12 -1.22
CA PRO A 140 -4.34 -8.35 -0.04
C PRO A 140 -5.33 -8.67 1.06
N THR A 141 -4.85 -9.32 2.12
CA THR A 141 -5.61 -9.54 3.35
C THR A 141 -5.63 -8.27 4.18
N ARG A 142 -6.73 -8.05 4.91
CA ARG A 142 -6.89 -6.92 5.84
C ARG A 142 -5.71 -6.81 6.81
N ASN A 143 -5.30 -7.92 7.43
CA ASN A 143 -4.18 -7.94 8.39
C ASN A 143 -2.84 -7.49 7.78
N ARG A 144 -2.57 -7.81 6.49
CA ARG A 144 -1.33 -7.33 5.84
C ARG A 144 -1.39 -5.83 5.59
N PHE A 145 -2.54 -5.32 5.18
CA PHE A 145 -2.71 -3.89 4.95
C PHE A 145 -2.62 -3.09 6.25
N GLU A 146 -3.24 -3.57 7.33
CA GLU A 146 -3.09 -3.02 8.69
C GLU A 146 -1.62 -2.96 9.11
N LYS A 147 -0.85 -4.04 8.93
CA LYS A 147 0.59 -4.05 9.23
C LYS A 147 1.38 -3.02 8.39
N ILE A 148 1.00 -2.80 7.14
CA ILE A 148 1.67 -1.82 6.27
C ILE A 148 1.35 -0.40 6.74
N ILE A 149 0.09 -0.11 7.10
CA ILE A 149 -0.31 1.18 7.70
C ILE A 149 0.48 1.42 9.00
N GLN A 150 0.51 0.43 9.89
CA GLN A 150 1.21 0.53 11.17
C GLN A 150 2.72 0.69 11.03
N LYS A 151 3.33 0.08 10.02
CA LYS A 151 4.79 0.12 9.84
C LYS A 151 5.28 1.33 9.04
N LEU A 152 4.49 1.81 8.07
CA LEU A 152 4.93 2.86 7.14
C LEU A 152 4.27 4.21 7.42
N LEU A 153 2.96 4.23 7.71
CA LEU A 153 2.19 5.46 7.81
C LEU A 153 2.20 6.03 9.23
N LEU A 154 1.89 5.21 10.25
CA LEU A 154 1.77 5.69 11.64
C LEU A 154 3.05 6.32 12.19
N PRO A 155 4.25 5.72 12.08
CA PRO A 155 5.45 6.29 12.68
C PRO A 155 5.84 7.64 12.07
N ARG A 156 5.42 7.88 10.82
CA ARG A 156 5.64 9.17 10.15
C ARG A 156 4.62 10.18 10.58
N LEU A 157 3.36 9.77 10.68
CA LEU A 157 2.30 10.63 11.17
C LEU A 157 2.61 11.10 12.59
N ASP A 158 3.03 10.19 13.47
CA ASP A 158 3.48 10.51 14.84
C ASP A 158 4.63 11.51 14.83
N ARG A 159 5.64 11.32 13.96
CA ARG A 159 6.75 12.28 13.82
C ARG A 159 6.29 13.68 13.39
N TYR A 160 5.31 13.78 12.50
CA TYR A 160 4.76 15.07 12.09
C TYR A 160 3.95 15.72 13.22
N ILE A 161 3.22 14.93 14.01
CA ILE A 161 2.52 15.39 15.21
C ILE A 161 3.52 15.94 16.23
N ASP A 162 4.62 15.24 16.49
CA ASP A 162 5.67 15.68 17.42
C ASP A 162 6.28 17.02 16.99
N ILE A 163 6.57 17.20 15.70
CA ILE A 163 7.12 18.45 15.15
C ILE A 163 6.14 19.62 15.34
N ILE A 164 4.84 19.37 15.18
CA ILE A 164 3.80 20.39 15.35
C ILE A 164 3.67 20.75 16.83
N ASN A 165 3.64 19.76 17.72
CA ASN A 165 3.58 20.00 19.16
C ASN A 165 4.79 20.80 19.64
N GLU A 166 6.00 20.49 19.18
CA GLU A 166 7.22 21.27 19.50
C GLU A 166 7.13 22.73 19.02
N HIS A 167 6.43 22.98 17.90
CA HIS A 167 6.19 24.33 17.39
C HIS A 167 5.07 25.08 18.14
N ILE A 168 4.11 24.39 18.75
CA ILE A 168 3.01 24.99 19.52
C ILE A 168 3.45 25.30 20.95
N GLU A 169 4.37 24.50 21.52
CA GLU A 169 4.89 24.71 22.88
C GLU A 169 6.01 25.77 22.99
N ARG A 170 6.50 26.29 21.86
CA ARG A 170 7.43 27.43 21.80
C ARG A 170 6.71 28.76 21.66
#